data_AF-A0A3A8KUZ8-F1
#
_entry.id   AF-A0A3A8KUZ8-F1
#
_cell.length_a   1.000
_cell.length_b   1.000
_cell.length_c   1.000
_cell.angle_alpha   90.00
_cell.angle_beta   90.00
_cell.angle_gamma   90.00
#
_symmetry.space_group_name_H-M   'P 1'
#
loop_
_entity.id
_entity.type
_entity.pdbx_description
1 polymer ?
#
loop_
_entity_poly.entity_id
_entity_poly.type
_entity_poly.pdbx_seq_one_letter_code
_entity_poly.pdbx_strand_id
1 'polypeptide(L)'
;MALTVLGLGVVIWQVQEHSERRKGFKPSPSEVGRAAQVYLRARTYQLREDLALGAGPTVEDLAQAARIRRENLDVFGRLLRSHRQELLALAEAKALTPDRAREWLERVGELARTEPRLEEDRQAFLLRQEGEAPAAEVTR
;
A
#
# COMPACT_ATOMS: atom_id res chain seq x y z
N MET A 1 -14.08 9.50 -9.60
CA MET A 1 -13.80 8.05 -9.56
C MET A 1 -12.68 7.83 -8.56
N ALA A 2 -13.04 7.61 -7.30
CA ALA A 2 -12.08 7.43 -6.21
C ALA A 2 -11.53 6.01 -6.29
N LEU A 3 -10.27 5.85 -6.69
CA LEU A 3 -9.50 4.66 -6.37
C LEU A 3 -9.43 4.62 -4.84
N THR A 4 -10.35 3.84 -4.26
CA THR A 4 -10.49 3.67 -2.82
C THR A 4 -9.20 3.06 -2.28
N VAL A 5 -8.90 3.39 -1.02
CA VAL A 5 -7.79 2.89 -0.18
C VAL A 5 -7.44 1.40 -0.40
N LEU A 6 -8.42 0.59 -0.82
CA LEU A 6 -8.28 -0.82 -1.22
C LEU A 6 -7.31 -1.07 -2.40
N GLY A 7 -7.24 -0.20 -3.41
CA GLY A 7 -6.37 -0.40 -4.58
C GLY A 7 -4.89 -0.21 -4.27
N LEU A 8 -4.57 0.64 -3.30
CA LEU A 8 -3.20 0.91 -2.86
C LEU A 8 -2.63 -0.26 -2.03
N GLY A 9 -3.47 -0.89 -1.20
CA GLY A 9 -3.08 -2.06 -0.40
C GLY A 9 -2.62 -3.26 -1.22
N VAL A 10 -3.30 -3.53 -2.34
CA VAL A 10 -2.95 -4.61 -3.27
C VAL A 10 -1.54 -4.40 -3.85
N VAL A 11 -1.14 -3.16 -4.06
CA VAL A 11 0.17 -2.81 -4.66
C VAL A 11 1.25 -2.80 -3.61
N ILE A 12 0.96 -2.27 -2.41
CA ILE A 12 1.85 -2.38 -1.25
C ILE A 12 2.17 -3.86 -1.00
N TRP A 13 1.19 -4.75 -0.99
CA TRP A 13 1.47 -6.17 -0.78
C TRP A 13 1.87 -6.95 -2.04
N GLN A 14 1.99 -6.29 -3.20
CA GLN A 14 2.20 -6.88 -4.53
C GLN A 14 1.30 -8.11 -4.79
N VAL A 15 0.04 -8.05 -4.37
CA VAL A 15 -0.94 -9.14 -4.56
C VAL A 15 -1.50 -9.05 -5.99
N GLN A 16 -0.63 -9.17 -6.99
CA GLN A 16 -1.05 -9.16 -8.39
C GLN A 16 -1.63 -10.51 -8.86
N GLU A 17 -1.32 -11.61 -8.15
CA GLU A 17 -1.53 -12.97 -8.69
C GLU A 17 -2.93 -13.56 -8.52
N HIS A 18 -3.79 -13.07 -7.62
CA HIS A 18 -5.06 -13.76 -7.32
C HIS A 18 -6.36 -13.02 -7.71
N SER A 19 -6.26 -11.85 -8.35
CA SER A 19 -7.45 -11.10 -8.80
C SER A 19 -8.03 -11.55 -10.15
N GLU A 20 -7.56 -12.67 -10.75
CA GLU A 20 -8.18 -13.21 -11.98
C GLU A 20 -9.62 -13.69 -11.78
N ARG A 21 -10.09 -13.87 -10.53
CA ARG A 21 -11.42 -14.41 -10.23
C ARG A 21 -12.52 -13.37 -10.00
N ARG A 22 -12.21 -12.07 -9.84
CA ARG A 22 -13.24 -11.01 -9.77
C ARG A 22 -13.41 -10.36 -11.13
N LYS A 23 -14.43 -10.80 -11.89
CA LYS A 23 -14.97 -10.04 -13.03
C LYS A 23 -15.35 -8.63 -12.55
N GLY A 24 -14.58 -7.60 -12.93
CA GLY A 24 -15.10 -6.24 -12.95
C GLY A 24 -14.10 -5.08 -12.84
N PHE A 25 -13.02 -5.18 -12.07
CA PHE A 25 -12.12 -4.03 -11.91
C PHE A 25 -10.73 -4.44 -11.43
N LYS A 26 -9.84 -4.82 -12.36
CA LYS A 26 -8.39 -4.85 -12.10
C LYS A 26 -7.87 -3.48 -12.53
N PRO A 27 -7.57 -2.55 -11.61
CA PRO A 27 -6.97 -1.29 -12.01
C PRO A 27 -5.67 -1.64 -12.75
N SER A 28 -5.54 -1.15 -13.98
CA SER A 28 -4.34 -1.40 -14.77
C SER A 28 -3.12 -0.86 -14.00
N PRO A 29 -1.93 -1.47 -14.16
CA PRO A 29 -0.72 -0.98 -13.49
C PRO A 29 -0.46 0.52 -13.73
N SER A 30 -0.86 1.02 -14.91
CA SER A 30 -0.79 2.43 -15.28
C SER A 30 -1.76 3.32 -14.46
N GLU A 31 -2.99 2.86 -14.22
CA GLU A 31 -3.97 3.58 -13.39
C GLU A 31 -3.54 3.66 -11.93
N VAL A 32 -2.95 2.58 -11.40
CA VAL A 32 -2.37 2.55 -10.06
C VAL A 32 -1.22 3.54 -9.95
N GLY A 33 -0.25 3.49 -10.87
CA GLY A 33 0.89 4.40 -10.86
C GLY A 33 0.46 5.86 -10.93
N ARG A 34 -0.57 6.16 -11.75
CA ARG A 34 -1.12 7.51 -11.85
C ARG A 34 -1.83 7.96 -10.57
N ALA A 35 -2.58 7.08 -9.92
CA ALA A 35 -3.22 7.41 -8.63
C ALA A 35 -2.18 7.60 -7.52
N ALA A 36 -1.15 6.75 -7.47
CA ALA A 36 -0.02 6.89 -6.55
C ALA A 36 0.71 8.22 -6.78
N GLN A 37 0.96 8.57 -8.04
CA GLN A 37 1.60 9.84 -8.40
C GLN A 37 0.77 11.04 -7.92
N VAL A 38 -0.54 11.03 -8.15
CA VAL A 38 -1.45 12.08 -7.68
C VAL A 38 -1.44 12.16 -6.15
N TYR A 39 -1.49 11.01 -5.47
CA TYR A 39 -1.46 10.93 -4.00
C TYR A 39 -0.17 11.54 -3.42
N LEU A 40 0.99 11.13 -3.94
CA LEU A 40 2.31 11.59 -3.50
C LEU A 40 2.58 13.06 -3.84
N ARG A 41 2.12 13.54 -5.01
CA ARG A 41 2.22 14.97 -5.38
C ARG A 41 1.38 15.85 -4.49
N ALA A 42 0.15 15.43 -4.17
CA ALA A 42 -0.74 16.22 -3.32
C ALA A 42 -0.21 16.36 -1.88
N ARG A 43 0.66 15.44 -1.44
CA ARG A 43 1.12 15.33 -0.05
C ARG A 43 2.63 15.41 0.12
N THR A 44 3.38 15.96 -0.83
CA THR A 44 4.86 15.90 -0.78
C THR A 44 5.45 16.50 0.51
N TYR A 45 4.92 17.63 0.98
CA TYR A 45 5.39 18.24 2.24
C TYR A 45 4.96 17.44 3.46
N GLN A 46 3.69 17.02 3.52
CA GLN A 46 3.15 16.21 4.61
C GLN A 46 3.86 14.85 4.72
N LEU A 47 4.12 14.20 3.59
CA LEU A 47 4.85 12.94 3.51
C LEU A 47 6.25 13.07 4.14
N ARG A 48 6.95 14.18 3.91
CA ARG A 48 8.28 14.41 4.50
C ARG A 48 8.22 14.52 6.02
N GLU A 49 7.23 15.24 6.53
CA GLU A 49 7.01 15.41 7.96
C GLU A 49 6.59 14.09 8.61
N ASP A 50 5.58 13.42 8.05
CA ASP A 50 5.04 12.18 8.57
C ASP A 50 6.09 11.05 8.56
N LEU A 51 6.93 10.96 7.52
CA LEU A 51 8.05 10.03 7.48
C LEU A 51 9.16 10.40 8.47
N ALA A 52 9.39 11.69 8.72
CA ALA A 52 10.38 12.12 9.71
C ALA A 52 9.94 11.78 11.14
N LEU A 53 8.64 11.89 11.42
CA LEU A 53 8.02 11.54 12.70
C LEU A 53 7.83 10.01 12.83
N GLY A 54 7.59 9.32 11.71
CA GLY A 54 7.13 7.94 11.68
C GLY A 54 5.66 7.82 12.11
N ALA A 55 4.89 8.90 12.00
CA ALA A 55 3.49 8.96 12.40
C ALA A 55 2.82 10.12 11.67
N GLY A 56 1.49 10.10 11.57
CA GLY A 56 0.71 11.15 10.92
C GLY A 56 -0.22 10.62 9.84
N PRO A 57 -1.04 11.50 9.24
CA PRO A 57 -2.12 11.11 8.33
C PRO A 57 -1.65 10.25 7.16
N THR A 58 -0.46 10.53 6.62
CA THR A 58 0.08 9.75 5.49
C THR A 58 0.46 8.33 5.91
N VAL A 59 1.06 8.17 7.09
CA VAL A 59 1.42 6.85 7.63
C VAL A 59 0.17 6.05 7.95
N GLU A 60 -0.86 6.70 8.52
CA GLU A 60 -2.15 6.09 8.80
C GLU A 60 -2.90 5.67 7.53
N ASP A 61 -2.94 6.53 6.50
CA ASP A 61 -3.53 6.22 5.19
C ASP A 61 -2.87 4.99 4.56
N LEU A 62 -1.53 4.91 4.63
CA LEU A 62 -0.77 3.78 4.09
C LEU A 62 -1.00 2.50 4.88
N ALA A 63 -1.02 2.58 6.22
CA ALA A 63 -1.35 1.45 7.07
C ALA A 63 -2.77 0.95 6.82
N GLN A 64 -3.73 1.87 6.66
CA GLN A 64 -5.11 1.54 6.32
C GLN A 64 -5.21 0.89 4.94
N ALA A 65 -4.49 1.43 3.94
CA ALA A 65 -4.39 0.84 2.61
C ALA A 65 -3.86 -0.60 2.69
N ALA A 66 -2.77 -0.80 3.42
CA ALA A 66 -2.17 -2.10 3.66
C ALA A 66 -2.96 -3.00 4.64
N ARG A 67 -4.06 -2.52 5.22
CA ARG A 67 -4.80 -3.19 6.31
C ARG A 67 -3.91 -3.65 7.47
N ILE A 68 -2.86 -2.89 7.76
CA ILE A 68 -2.01 -3.08 8.93
C ILE A 68 -2.87 -2.83 10.17
N ARG A 69 -2.78 -3.72 11.17
CA ARG A 69 -3.54 -3.58 12.41
C ARG A 69 -3.08 -2.32 13.15
N ARG A 70 -4.00 -1.65 13.86
CA ARG A 70 -3.68 -0.43 14.62
C ARG A 70 -2.59 -0.66 15.67
N GLU A 71 -2.50 -1.86 16.24
CA GLU A 71 -1.44 -2.28 17.18
C GLU A 71 -0.04 -2.32 16.55
N ASN A 72 0.05 -2.47 15.23
CA ASN A 72 1.30 -2.51 14.48
C ASN A 72 1.62 -1.17 13.79
N LEU A 73 0.78 -0.15 13.95
CA LEU A 73 0.99 1.16 13.33
C LEU A 73 2.30 1.81 13.76
N ASP A 74 2.65 1.72 15.06
CA ASP A 74 3.92 2.26 15.57
C ASP A 74 5.13 1.53 14.99
N VAL A 75 5.00 0.23 14.75
CA VAL A 75 6.06 -0.59 14.13
C VAL A 75 6.26 -0.16 12.69
N PHE A 76 5.16 -0.07 11.93
CA PHE A 76 5.17 0.41 10.55
C PHE A 76 5.74 1.83 10.42
N GLY A 77 5.31 2.73 11.30
CA GLY A 77 5.79 4.10 11.35
C GLY A 77 7.30 4.22 11.62
N ARG A 78 7.82 3.46 12.59
CA ARG A 78 9.27 3.40 12.88
C ARG A 78 10.07 2.84 11.71
N LEU A 79 9.54 1.83 11.03
CA LEU A 79 10.15 1.24 9.84
C LEU A 79 10.25 2.28 8.71
N LEU A 80 9.15 2.95 8.37
CA LEU A 80 9.13 4.00 7.37
C LEU A 80 10.09 5.15 7.71
N ARG A 81 10.16 5.54 8.99
CA ARG A 81 11.10 6.56 9.47
C ARG A 81 12.56 6.15 9.29
N SER A 82 12.88 4.88 9.56
CA SER A 82 14.23 4.34 9.40
C SER A 82 14.68 4.35 7.94
N HIS A 83 13.74 4.16 7.02
CA HIS A 83 13.96 4.20 5.56
C HIS A 83 13.58 5.54 4.91
N ARG A 84 13.39 6.61 5.70
CA ARG A 84 12.88 7.90 5.19
C ARG A 84 13.68 8.47 4.03
N GLN A 85 15.01 8.34 4.05
CA GLN A 85 15.87 8.94 3.02
C GLN A 85 15.65 8.27 1.65
N GLU A 86 15.56 6.95 1.66
CA GLU A 86 15.27 6.13 0.49
C GLU A 86 13.87 6.41 -0.05
N LEU A 87 12.86 6.40 0.82
CA LEU A 87 11.47 6.67 0.43
C LEU A 87 11.31 8.10 -0.11
N LEU A 88 12.00 9.09 0.44
CA LEU A 88 11.93 10.46 -0.04
C LEU A 88 12.66 10.65 -1.38
N ALA A 89 13.73 9.91 -1.65
CA ALA A 89 14.41 9.93 -2.95
C ALA A 89 13.53 9.36 -4.08
N LEU A 90 12.72 8.35 -3.77
CA LEU A 90 11.74 7.79 -4.72
C LEU A 90 10.53 8.72 -4.91
N ALA A 91 10.09 9.41 -3.86
CA ALA A 91 8.97 10.36 -3.88
C ALA A 91 9.34 11.80 -4.30
N GLU A 92 10.53 12.02 -4.88
CA GLU A 92 10.98 13.37 -5.24
C GLU A 92 10.06 14.01 -6.30
N ALA A 93 9.34 15.07 -5.91
CA ALA A 93 8.27 15.67 -6.73
C ALA A 93 8.68 16.06 -8.16
N LYS A 94 9.94 16.49 -8.36
CA LYS A 94 10.48 16.86 -9.68
C LYS A 94 10.70 15.67 -10.60
N ALA A 95 11.02 14.50 -10.04
CA ALA A 95 11.26 13.25 -10.77
C ALA A 95 10.07 12.27 -10.71
N LEU A 96 9.01 12.61 -9.96
CA LEU A 96 7.90 11.71 -9.66
C LEU A 96 7.04 11.42 -10.90
N THR A 97 7.31 10.29 -11.54
CA THR A 97 6.51 9.67 -12.62
C THR A 97 5.54 8.63 -12.05
N PRO A 98 4.53 8.18 -12.82
CA PRO A 98 3.66 7.07 -12.43
C PRO A 98 4.43 5.80 -12.03
N ASP A 99 5.49 5.48 -12.77
CA ASP A 99 6.30 4.29 -12.51
C ASP A 99 7.08 4.42 -11.20
N ARG A 100 7.72 5.57 -10.93
CA ARG A 100 8.38 5.82 -9.63
C ARG A 100 7.39 5.84 -8.48
N ALA A 101 6.19 6.35 -8.69
CA ALA A 101 5.16 6.36 -7.65
C ALA A 101 4.67 4.94 -7.32
N ARG A 102 4.62 4.06 -8.32
CA ARG A 102 4.36 2.64 -8.12
C ARG A 102 5.53 1.95 -7.41
N GLU A 103 6.75 2.17 -7.87
CA GLU A 103 7.99 1.66 -7.25
C GLU A 103 8.07 2.06 -5.77
N TRP A 104 7.66 3.29 -5.46
CA TRP A 104 7.57 3.78 -4.08
C TRP A 104 6.62 2.92 -3.22
N LEU A 105 5.43 2.59 -3.72
CA LEU A 105 4.46 1.74 -3.00
C LEU A 105 4.96 0.30 -2.86
N GLU A 106 5.57 -0.24 -3.92
CA GLU A 106 6.19 -1.57 -3.89
C GLU A 106 7.30 -1.62 -2.85
N ARG A 107 8.12 -0.56 -2.76
CA ARG A 107 9.20 -0.47 -1.78
C ARG A 107 8.68 -0.41 -0.34
N VAL A 108 7.63 0.36 -0.07
CA VAL A 108 6.96 0.36 1.24
C VAL A 108 6.50 -1.05 1.62
N GLY A 109 5.95 -1.78 0.65
CA GLY A 109 5.57 -3.18 0.78
C GLY A 109 6.72 -4.12 1.14
N GLU A 110 7.81 -4.03 0.38
CA GLU A 110 9.02 -4.81 0.62
C GLU A 110 9.59 -4.57 2.00
N LEU A 111 9.67 -3.30 2.42
CA LEU A 111 10.10 -2.94 3.77
C LEU A 111 9.18 -3.58 4.81
N ALA A 112 7.86 -3.46 4.65
CA ALA A 112 6.90 -4.04 5.60
C ALA A 112 7.07 -5.56 5.75
N ARG A 113 7.43 -6.29 4.68
CA ARG A 113 7.70 -7.75 4.75
C ARG A 113 8.94 -8.12 5.56
N THR A 114 9.88 -7.19 5.77
CA THR A 114 11.08 -7.46 6.59
C THR A 114 10.77 -7.53 8.08
N GLU A 115 9.61 -7.01 8.50
CA GLU A 115 9.17 -6.99 9.90
C GLU A 115 8.16 -8.11 10.17
N PRO A 116 8.46 -9.07 11.07
CA PRO A 116 7.60 -10.22 11.34
C PRO A 116 6.14 -9.86 11.66
N ARG A 117 5.92 -8.81 12.46
CA ARG A 117 4.56 -8.39 12.85
C ARG A 117 3.73 -7.87 11.70
N LEU A 118 4.37 -7.21 10.74
CA LEU A 118 3.71 -6.67 9.56
C LEU A 118 3.51 -7.75 8.49
N GLU A 119 4.41 -8.74 8.42
CA GLU A 119 4.21 -9.92 7.59
C GLU A 119 3.00 -10.74 8.06
N GLU A 120 2.75 -10.86 9.37
CA GLU A 120 1.50 -11.45 9.88
C GLU A 120 0.26 -10.70 9.38
N ASP A 121 0.31 -9.36 9.33
CA ASP A 121 -0.78 -8.54 8.81
C ASP A 121 -1.00 -8.79 7.32
N ARG A 122 0.09 -8.98 6.56
CA ARG A 122 0.03 -9.40 5.15
C ARG A 122 -0.63 -10.77 5.00
N GLN A 123 -0.22 -11.76 5.79
CA GLN A 123 -0.80 -13.10 5.74
C GLN A 123 -2.29 -13.06 6.08
N ALA A 124 -2.68 -12.29 7.11
CA ALA A 124 -4.08 -12.08 7.45
C ALA A 124 -4.87 -11.36 6.34
N PHE A 125 -4.24 -10.41 5.64
CA PHE A 125 -4.82 -9.75 4.47
C PHE A 125 -5.07 -10.74 3.33
N LEU A 126 -4.08 -11.59 3.01
CA LEU A 126 -4.16 -12.60 1.94
C LEU A 126 -5.24 -13.65 2.24
N LEU A 127 -5.25 -14.20 3.45
CA LEU A 127 -6.25 -15.18 3.89
C LEU A 127 -7.69 -14.64 3.80
N ARG A 128 -7.89 -13.34 4.09
CA ARG A 128 -9.21 -12.71 3.92
C ARG A 128 -9.59 -12.53 2.45
N GLN A 129 -8.63 -12.30 1.55
CA GLN A 129 -8.92 -12.27 0.11
C GLN A 129 -9.27 -13.67 -0.43
N GLU A 130 -8.65 -14.72 0.11
CA GLU A 130 -8.94 -16.11 -0.26
C GLU A 130 -10.28 -16.62 0.32
N GLY A 131 -10.59 -16.27 1.56
CA GLY A 131 -11.85 -16.63 2.24
C GLY A 131 -13.08 -15.85 1.75
N GLU A 132 -12.88 -14.75 1.02
CA GLU A 132 -13.92 -13.99 0.31
C GLU A 132 -13.99 -14.39 -1.18
N ALA A 133 -13.56 -15.61 -1.51
CA ALA A 133 -14.07 -16.32 -2.69
C ALA A 133 -15.48 -16.82 -2.34
N PRO A 134 -16.52 -16.51 -3.14
CA PRO A 134 -17.85 -17.00 -2.83
C PRO A 134 -17.79 -18.52 -2.79
N ALA A 135 -18.17 -19.10 -1.65
CA ALA A 135 -18.68 -20.45 -1.62
C ALA A 135 -19.79 -20.49 -2.66
N ALA A 136 -19.46 -20.96 -3.86
CA ALA A 136 -20.40 -21.12 -4.94
C ALA A 136 -21.52 -21.99 -4.37
N GLU A 137 -22.70 -21.38 -4.30
CA GLU A 137 -23.95 -21.97 -3.89
C GLU A 137 -24.03 -23.42 -4.37
N VAL A 138 -23.97 -24.35 -3.41
CA VAL A 138 -24.58 -25.67 -3.56
C VAL A 138 -26.07 -25.41 -3.69
N THR A 139 -26.57 -25.31 -4.92
CA THR A 139 -28.01 -25.35 -5.18
C THR A 139 -28.31 -26.32 -6.31
N ARG A 140 -28.76 -27.50 -5.89
CA ARG A 140 -29.57 -28.54 -6.55
C ARG A 140 -29.03 -29.25 -7.79
#